data_AF-A0A412VYD7-F1
#
_entry.id   AF-A0A412VYD7-F1
#
_cell.length_a   1.000
_cell.length_b   1.000
_cell.length_c   1.000
_cell.angle_alpha   90.00
_cell.angle_beta   90.00
_cell.angle_gamma   90.00
#
_symmetry.space_group_name_H-M   'P 1'
#
loop_
_entity.id
_entity.type
_entity.pdbx_description
1 polymer ?
#
loop_
_entity_poly.entity_id
_entity_poly.type
_entity_poly.pdbx_seq_one_letter_code
_entity_poly.pdbx_strand_id
1 'polypeptide(L)'
;MLGVYIVRYQGGPTTLYGEDVEWKTVILDLRDDFMNLSKNQDIEEFYPVIASDLGICVGVVRMLPGSRPNDHLVAWLFIPPGTSISGQKLYDKLRKLREIIGESKIDVDKCRKIEDWESDNDTNFLLSKQKSDSKAYFRVETTDFNMIEILDKLYQESYFYYKVVYLLKMKDRSCSFPVNWDMENISEKFVEETKVLRIPQIPDGVKVIIGESTLSTENNNNIGNYRIPSNIDEAEVTRDGFKNILVSGLSDFENDHFFSNLSWEKIIKRDFFIINGSDKNNKEIPSFTLYLNNQQLYSEICLPENELSKVDIAVEANGYKKFKGAVDLKNYSSKSPFVIELTKEEKTYDLVIPYSVKSRKDKIKYPISIENWRECSIEGYRKNECKNEIRFEYDSRYWIRSNGKLIILVLFLVLLLGGGIGTGMEFMIAKNYISEMEKEKSDSICKLNDKILQLEKKQKSVTFVNTDVSANINNTIIDNSAILYLDSNKVWQRGQMNSIKCLEGLWDDLNSRKKTRIMKWNEKLSQSNKWKKIRDNVKINGSTHFRDTTKRQYDIVVEDYIKSFQSKTGATKSTKSEEVQNSAKKRIGQLD
;
A
#
# COMPACT_ATOMS: atom_id res chain seq x y z
N MET A 1 21.87 16.56 -38.61
CA MET A 1 22.34 17.96 -38.69
C MET A 1 22.58 18.47 -37.27
N LEU A 2 23.68 19.20 -37.04
CA LEU A 2 23.94 19.82 -35.74
C LEU A 2 23.10 21.09 -35.61
N GLY A 3 22.86 21.55 -34.38
CA GLY A 3 22.17 22.82 -34.13
C GLY A 3 23.12 23.88 -33.58
N VAL A 4 23.06 25.11 -34.07
CA VAL A 4 23.79 26.25 -33.48
C VAL A 4 22.81 27.28 -32.93
N TYR A 5 23.03 27.71 -31.69
CA TYR A 5 22.25 28.76 -31.06
C TYR A 5 23.16 29.78 -30.38
N ILE A 6 23.01 31.05 -30.74
CA ILE A 6 23.84 32.14 -30.18
C ILE A 6 22.94 33.11 -29.45
N VAL A 7 23.24 33.34 -28.17
CA VAL A 7 22.47 34.20 -27.29
C VAL A 7 23.38 35.19 -26.56
N ARG A 8 22.98 36.45 -26.56
CA ARG A 8 23.61 37.53 -25.79
C ARG A 8 22.80 37.77 -24.53
N TYR A 9 23.47 37.84 -23.39
CA TYR A 9 22.88 38.22 -22.12
C TYR A 9 23.35 39.63 -21.77
N GLN A 10 22.47 40.63 -21.91
CA GLN A 10 22.75 42.02 -21.56
C GLN A 10 21.44 42.68 -21.09
N GLY A 11 21.19 42.70 -19.78
CA GLY A 11 19.88 43.09 -19.23
C GLY A 11 18.74 42.08 -19.45
N GLY A 12 18.97 41.07 -20.30
CA GLY A 12 18.10 39.93 -20.60
C GLY A 12 18.68 39.09 -21.74
N PRO A 13 18.15 37.87 -22.01
CA PRO A 13 18.57 37.06 -23.15
C PRO A 13 18.08 37.66 -24.47
N THR A 14 18.97 37.80 -25.44
CA THR A 14 18.68 38.21 -26.82
C THR A 14 19.29 37.21 -27.78
N THR A 15 18.45 36.52 -28.54
CA THR A 15 18.90 35.59 -29.59
C THR A 15 19.56 36.35 -30.74
N LEU A 16 20.76 35.93 -31.14
CA LEU A 16 21.48 36.46 -32.30
C LEU A 16 21.48 35.51 -33.49
N TYR A 17 21.37 34.19 -33.25
CA TYR A 17 21.32 33.15 -34.28
C TYR A 17 20.60 31.89 -33.76
N GLY A 18 19.93 31.16 -34.67
CA GLY A 18 19.27 29.88 -34.43
C GLY A 18 17.74 29.99 -34.39
N GLU A 19 17.05 29.10 -35.10
CA GLU A 19 15.58 29.03 -35.22
C GLU A 19 14.91 28.49 -33.96
N ASP A 20 13.63 28.78 -33.71
CA ASP A 20 12.92 28.29 -32.53
C ASP A 20 12.69 26.77 -32.63
N VAL A 21 13.50 26.00 -31.89
CA VAL A 21 13.61 24.54 -31.97
C VAL A 21 13.53 23.94 -30.58
N GLU A 22 12.92 22.76 -30.46
CA GLU A 22 12.54 22.14 -29.18
C GLU A 22 13.70 22.01 -28.18
N TRP A 23 14.91 21.68 -28.67
CA TRP A 23 16.09 21.50 -27.81
C TRP A 23 16.59 22.78 -27.13
N LYS A 24 16.15 23.98 -27.57
CA LYS A 24 16.48 25.24 -26.88
C LYS A 24 15.94 25.30 -25.46
N THR A 25 14.84 24.57 -25.18
CA THR A 25 14.23 24.51 -23.84
C THR A 25 15.16 23.90 -22.79
N VAL A 26 16.17 23.14 -23.23
CA VAL A 26 17.19 22.52 -22.37
C VAL A 26 18.26 23.52 -21.94
N ILE A 27 18.44 24.62 -22.68
CA ILE A 27 19.49 25.61 -22.43
C ILE A 27 19.17 26.39 -21.16
N LEU A 28 20.15 26.44 -20.27
CA LEU A 28 20.04 27.11 -18.99
C LEU A 28 20.61 28.53 -19.05
N ASP A 29 20.05 29.41 -18.23
CA ASP A 29 20.66 30.69 -17.91
C ASP A 29 21.79 30.47 -16.88
N LEU A 30 23.03 30.62 -17.33
CA LEU A 30 24.24 30.34 -16.55
C LEU A 30 25.05 31.61 -16.24
N ARG A 31 24.40 32.79 -16.26
CA ARG A 31 25.03 34.10 -16.02
C ARG A 31 25.92 34.14 -14.78
N ASP A 32 25.41 33.67 -13.65
CA ASP A 32 26.13 33.72 -12.37
C ASP A 32 27.34 32.78 -12.35
N ASP A 33 27.23 31.62 -13.01
CA ASP A 33 28.31 30.64 -13.09
C ASP A 33 29.45 31.15 -13.95
N PHE A 34 29.14 31.73 -15.11
CA PHE A 34 30.16 32.27 -16.02
C PHE A 34 30.89 33.47 -15.42
N MET A 35 30.20 34.33 -14.66
CA MET A 35 30.85 35.43 -13.94
C MET A 35 31.96 34.91 -13.03
N ASN A 36 31.71 33.80 -12.33
CA ASN A 36 32.67 33.18 -11.45
C ASN A 36 33.80 32.49 -12.22
N LEU A 37 33.45 31.66 -13.21
CA LEU A 37 34.40 30.92 -14.05
C LEU A 37 35.39 31.83 -14.78
N SER A 38 34.90 32.91 -15.40
CA SER A 38 35.75 33.83 -16.18
C SER A 38 36.71 34.69 -15.34
N LYS A 39 36.43 34.89 -14.05
CA LYS A 39 37.32 35.63 -13.14
C LYS A 39 38.52 34.78 -12.71
N ASN A 40 38.42 33.46 -12.82
CA ASN A 40 39.49 32.56 -12.43
C ASN A 40 40.56 32.54 -13.54
N GLN A 41 41.71 33.16 -13.25
CA GLN A 41 42.83 33.27 -14.20
C GLN A 41 43.56 31.94 -14.43
N ASP A 42 43.29 30.92 -13.62
CA ASP A 42 43.91 29.60 -13.74
C ASP A 42 43.18 28.72 -14.76
N ILE A 43 41.97 29.09 -15.16
CA ILE A 43 41.20 28.41 -16.21
C ILE A 43 41.69 28.91 -17.57
N GLU A 44 42.25 28.02 -18.38
CA GLU A 44 42.62 28.32 -19.77
C GLU A 44 41.40 28.27 -20.69
N GLU A 45 40.57 27.25 -20.47
CA GLU A 45 39.45 26.92 -21.36
C GLU A 45 38.38 26.19 -20.56
N PHE A 46 37.12 26.50 -20.85
CA PHE A 46 35.99 25.77 -20.29
C PHE A 46 34.86 25.62 -21.29
N TYR A 47 34.09 24.53 -21.12
CA TYR A 47 32.90 24.22 -21.90
C TYR A 47 31.77 23.78 -20.95
N PRO A 48 30.70 24.57 -20.78
CA PRO A 48 29.47 24.06 -20.18
C PRO A 48 28.84 23.00 -21.09
N VAL A 49 28.51 21.85 -20.51
CA VAL A 49 27.86 20.72 -21.15
C VAL A 49 26.53 20.49 -20.47
N ILE A 50 25.45 20.49 -21.25
CA ILE A 50 24.11 20.16 -20.79
C ILE A 50 23.66 18.91 -21.54
N ALA A 51 23.50 17.82 -20.83
CA ALA A 51 23.01 16.56 -21.36
C ALA A 51 21.50 16.41 -21.08
N SER A 52 20.75 15.91 -22.06
CA SER A 52 19.30 15.68 -21.99
C SER A 52 18.88 14.53 -22.91
N ASP A 53 17.65 14.06 -22.74
CA ASP A 53 16.97 13.15 -23.66
C ASP A 53 16.94 13.65 -25.10
N LEU A 54 16.81 14.97 -25.30
CA LEU A 54 16.88 15.59 -26.62
C LEU A 54 18.29 15.59 -27.21
N GLY A 55 19.37 15.36 -26.45
CA GLY A 55 20.75 15.41 -26.92
C GLY A 55 21.69 16.19 -26.00
N ILE A 56 22.89 16.49 -26.51
CA ILE A 56 23.95 17.18 -25.75
C ILE A 56 24.17 18.59 -26.32
N CYS A 57 24.12 19.60 -25.44
CA CYS A 57 24.52 20.97 -25.75
C CYS A 57 25.91 21.26 -25.18
N VAL A 58 26.84 21.72 -26.01
CA VAL A 58 28.16 22.20 -25.58
C VAL A 58 28.26 23.70 -25.85
N GLY A 59 28.53 24.50 -24.82
CA GLY A 59 28.58 25.95 -24.92
C GLY A 59 29.99 26.51 -25.04
N VAL A 60 30.12 27.62 -25.75
CA VAL A 60 31.33 28.44 -25.85
C VAL A 60 30.99 29.85 -25.39
N VAL A 61 31.73 30.36 -24.41
CA VAL A 61 31.39 31.62 -23.73
C VAL A 61 32.40 32.72 -24.09
N ARG A 62 31.91 33.93 -24.33
CA ARG A 62 32.70 35.17 -24.47
C ARG A 62 32.14 36.23 -23.53
N MET A 63 33.00 36.78 -22.66
CA MET A 63 32.64 37.93 -21.85
C MET A 63 32.65 39.23 -22.66
N LEU A 64 31.69 40.12 -22.41
CA LEU A 64 31.60 41.40 -23.10
C LEU A 64 32.48 42.45 -22.39
N PRO A 65 33.52 42.98 -23.05
CA PRO A 65 34.42 43.95 -22.44
C PRO A 65 33.68 45.26 -22.11
N GLY A 66 34.01 45.88 -20.98
CA GLY A 66 33.43 47.17 -20.54
C GLY A 66 31.94 47.12 -20.15
N SER A 67 31.35 45.93 -20.06
CA SER A 67 29.95 45.70 -19.72
C SER A 67 29.77 45.31 -18.24
N ARG A 68 28.54 45.07 -17.78
CA ARG A 68 28.35 44.54 -16.41
C ARG A 68 29.02 43.17 -16.34
N PRO A 69 29.56 42.76 -15.18
CA PRO A 69 30.30 41.51 -15.07
C PRO A 69 29.50 40.22 -15.34
N ASN A 70 28.17 40.30 -15.50
CA ASN A 70 27.32 39.19 -15.94
C ASN A 70 26.97 39.23 -17.44
N ASP A 71 27.37 40.29 -18.15
CA ASP A 71 27.06 40.48 -19.56
C ASP A 71 28.01 39.64 -20.42
N HIS A 72 27.44 38.70 -21.16
CA HIS A 72 28.21 37.72 -21.90
C HIS A 72 27.46 37.22 -23.14
N LEU A 73 28.20 36.55 -24.01
CA LEU A 73 27.71 35.92 -25.23
C LEU A 73 28.01 34.42 -25.17
N VAL A 74 27.03 33.58 -25.46
CA VAL A 74 27.22 32.12 -25.53
C VAL A 74 26.80 31.62 -26.90
N ALA A 75 27.64 30.79 -27.51
CA ALA A 75 27.26 29.93 -28.62
C ALA A 75 27.11 28.49 -28.11
N TRP A 76 25.93 27.92 -28.29
CA TRP A 76 25.62 26.53 -28.02
C TRP A 76 25.70 25.72 -29.30
N LEU A 77 26.43 24.62 -29.27
CA LEU A 77 26.42 23.57 -30.28
C LEU A 77 25.62 22.40 -29.74
N PHE A 78 24.51 22.11 -30.39
CA PHE A 78 23.66 20.97 -30.07
C PHE A 78 24.00 19.77 -30.95
N ILE A 79 24.17 18.64 -30.29
CA ILE A 79 24.49 17.35 -30.86
C ILE A 79 23.27 16.45 -30.59
N PRO A 80 22.47 16.15 -31.63
CA PRO A 80 21.34 15.25 -31.48
C PRO A 80 21.76 13.86 -30.99
N PRO A 81 20.85 13.11 -30.35
CA PRO A 81 21.09 11.73 -29.97
C PRO A 81 21.47 10.94 -31.21
N GLY A 82 22.45 10.06 -31.08
CA GLY A 82 22.93 9.28 -32.21
C GLY A 82 23.88 9.96 -33.16
N THR A 83 24.12 11.26 -33.06
CA THR A 83 25.13 11.88 -33.92
C THR A 83 26.54 11.42 -33.53
N SER A 84 27.22 10.70 -34.43
CA SER A 84 28.63 10.37 -34.31
C SER A 84 29.47 11.56 -34.78
N ILE A 85 30.31 12.10 -33.90
CA ILE A 85 31.28 13.14 -34.23
C ILE A 85 32.54 12.87 -33.42
N SER A 86 33.71 12.82 -34.08
CA SER A 86 34.96 12.61 -33.36
C SER A 86 35.30 13.84 -32.51
N GLY A 87 35.95 13.61 -31.37
CA GLY A 87 36.36 14.66 -30.44
C GLY A 87 37.17 15.76 -31.13
N GLN A 88 38.05 15.41 -32.08
CA GLN A 88 38.84 16.39 -32.84
C GLN A 88 37.96 17.29 -33.70
N LYS A 89 37.02 16.71 -34.46
CA LYS A 89 36.12 17.49 -35.31
C LYS A 89 35.18 18.36 -34.47
N LEU A 90 34.72 17.84 -33.33
CA LEU A 90 33.90 18.60 -32.40
C LEU A 90 34.67 19.79 -31.81
N TYR A 91 35.90 19.55 -31.36
CA TYR A 91 36.78 20.59 -30.83
C TYR A 91 37.05 21.69 -31.89
N ASP A 92 37.29 21.32 -33.15
CA ASP A 92 37.48 22.27 -34.24
C ASP A 92 36.21 23.11 -34.51
N LYS A 93 35.02 22.50 -34.45
CA LYS A 93 33.74 23.22 -34.57
C LYS A 93 33.54 24.21 -33.39
N LEU A 94 33.85 23.79 -32.16
CA LEU A 94 33.78 24.66 -30.97
C LEU A 94 34.76 25.84 -31.06
N ARG A 95 35.98 25.62 -31.57
CA ARG A 95 36.95 26.69 -31.83
C ARG A 95 36.45 27.68 -32.87
N LYS A 96 35.88 27.20 -33.98
CA LYS A 96 35.24 28.07 -34.99
C LYS A 96 34.09 28.86 -34.40
N LEU A 97 33.25 28.26 -33.54
CA LEU A 97 32.22 28.99 -32.81
C LEU A 97 32.80 30.08 -31.91
N ARG A 98 33.92 29.81 -31.22
CA ARG A 98 34.63 30.82 -30.41
C ARG A 98 35.09 32.01 -31.25
N GLU A 99 35.60 31.75 -32.45
CA GLU A 99 36.00 32.79 -33.40
C GLU A 99 34.79 33.63 -33.86
N ILE A 100 33.69 32.98 -34.26
CA ILE A 100 32.45 33.65 -34.71
C ILE A 100 31.89 34.56 -33.62
N ILE A 101 31.80 34.07 -32.37
CA ILE A 101 31.32 34.90 -31.27
C ILE A 101 32.32 35.97 -30.88
N GLY A 102 33.59 35.86 -31.29
CA GLY A 102 34.67 36.84 -31.13
C GLY A 102 34.59 38.03 -32.10
N GLU A 103 33.92 37.85 -33.23
CA GLU A 103 33.73 38.89 -34.25
C GLU A 103 32.79 40.02 -33.75
N SER A 104 32.78 41.15 -34.47
CA SER A 104 31.90 42.28 -34.15
C SER A 104 30.44 42.02 -34.52
N LYS A 105 30.20 41.17 -35.52
CA LYS A 105 28.89 40.74 -36.00
C LYS A 105 28.91 39.24 -36.25
N ILE A 106 27.81 38.57 -35.92
CA ILE A 106 27.65 37.13 -36.18
C ILE A 106 27.49 36.91 -37.68
N ASP A 107 28.36 36.06 -38.25
CA ASP A 107 28.33 35.61 -39.63
C ASP A 107 27.45 34.34 -39.73
N VAL A 108 26.27 34.51 -40.33
CA VAL A 108 25.25 33.46 -40.50
C VAL A 108 25.77 32.32 -41.38
N ASP A 109 26.56 32.60 -42.41
CA ASP A 109 27.05 31.57 -43.33
C ASP A 109 28.11 30.69 -42.66
N LYS A 110 28.93 31.28 -41.77
CA LYS A 110 29.84 30.49 -40.92
C LYS A 110 29.08 29.60 -39.94
N CYS A 111 27.97 30.07 -39.37
CA CYS A 111 27.12 29.25 -38.50
C CYS A 111 26.50 28.07 -39.24
N ARG A 112 25.92 28.29 -40.43
CA ARG A 112 25.33 27.21 -41.26
C ARG A 112 26.34 26.12 -41.61
N LYS A 113 27.57 26.50 -41.98
CA LYS A 113 28.66 25.53 -42.24
C LYS A 113 29.03 24.67 -41.02
N ILE A 114 28.74 25.14 -39.81
CA ILE A 114 28.96 24.35 -38.58
C ILE A 114 27.80 23.38 -38.38
N GLU A 115 26.57 23.78 -38.71
CA GLU A 115 25.37 22.94 -38.64
C GLU A 115 25.41 21.79 -39.66
N ASP A 116 26.01 22.04 -40.84
CA ASP A 116 26.26 21.05 -41.87
C ASP A 116 27.09 19.87 -41.30
N TRP A 117 26.36 18.78 -41.04
CA TRP A 117 26.87 17.52 -40.54
C TRP A 117 25.89 16.40 -40.86
N GLU A 118 26.41 15.41 -41.58
CA GLU A 118 25.77 14.11 -41.76
C GLU A 118 26.44 13.13 -40.80
N SER A 119 25.62 12.48 -39.98
CA SER A 119 26.10 11.41 -39.11
C SER A 119 26.15 10.11 -39.92
N ASP A 120 27.24 9.36 -39.82
CA ASP A 120 27.36 8.06 -40.48
C ASP A 120 26.50 6.97 -39.80
N ASN A 121 26.03 7.22 -38.58
CA ASN A 121 25.20 6.29 -37.80
C ASN A 121 24.26 7.08 -36.88
N ASP A 122 23.03 6.60 -36.68
CA ASP A 122 22.12 7.09 -35.65
C ASP A 122 22.13 6.09 -34.47
N THR A 123 22.75 6.46 -33.35
CA THR A 123 22.80 5.65 -32.12
C THR A 123 22.22 6.37 -30.90
N ASN A 124 20.97 6.08 -30.55
CA ASN A 124 20.32 6.68 -29.37
C ASN A 124 21.10 6.35 -28.08
N PHE A 125 21.11 7.24 -27.09
CA PHE A 125 21.74 6.94 -25.80
C PHE A 125 20.67 6.52 -24.79
N LEU A 126 20.88 5.41 -24.08
CA LEU A 126 19.95 5.00 -23.03
C LEU A 126 20.29 5.71 -21.72
N LEU A 127 19.30 6.42 -21.17
CA LEU A 127 19.47 7.25 -19.99
C LEU A 127 18.90 6.56 -18.75
N SER A 128 19.78 6.34 -17.78
CA SER A 128 19.49 5.66 -16.51
C SER A 128 18.99 6.60 -15.41
N LYS A 129 19.36 7.89 -15.41
CA LYS A 129 19.27 8.72 -14.19
C LYS A 129 18.34 9.92 -14.26
N GLN A 130 17.61 10.13 -13.16
CA GLN A 130 16.89 11.37 -12.88
C GLN A 130 17.89 12.53 -12.69
N LYS A 131 17.65 13.65 -13.37
CA LYS A 131 18.51 14.84 -13.32
C LYS A 131 18.40 15.52 -11.94
N SER A 132 19.53 15.70 -11.29
CA SER A 132 19.72 16.53 -10.09
C SER A 132 19.80 18.01 -10.48
N ASP A 133 19.34 18.88 -9.59
CA ASP A 133 19.54 20.33 -9.71
C ASP A 133 20.99 20.76 -9.42
N SER A 134 21.83 19.85 -8.92
CA SER A 134 23.25 20.08 -8.65
C SER A 134 24.06 20.31 -9.93
N LYS A 135 25.16 21.04 -9.80
CA LYS A 135 26.14 21.30 -10.86
C LYS A 135 27.41 20.49 -10.61
N ALA A 136 28.16 20.21 -11.66
CA ALA A 136 29.43 19.51 -11.54
C ALA A 136 30.51 20.09 -12.45
N TYR A 137 31.75 19.73 -12.18
CA TYR A 137 32.90 20.06 -13.03
C TYR A 137 33.81 18.86 -13.24
N PHE A 138 34.44 18.81 -14.41
CA PHE A 138 35.42 17.82 -14.81
C PHE A 138 36.71 18.54 -15.20
N ARG A 139 37.81 18.28 -14.48
CA ARG A 139 39.14 18.81 -14.76
C ARG A 139 39.89 17.84 -15.66
N VAL A 140 40.26 18.31 -16.84
CA VAL A 140 41.01 17.50 -17.80
C VAL A 140 42.37 17.09 -17.24
N GLU A 141 43.09 18.02 -16.61
CA GLU A 141 44.48 17.81 -16.19
C GLU A 141 44.61 16.76 -15.09
N THR A 142 43.56 16.53 -14.29
CA THR A 142 43.58 15.53 -13.21
C THR A 142 43.36 14.11 -13.72
N THR A 143 43.15 13.95 -15.03
CA THR A 143 42.96 12.64 -15.67
C THR A 143 44.07 12.34 -16.67
N ASP A 144 44.11 11.10 -17.16
CA ASP A 144 45.00 10.69 -18.25
C ASP A 144 44.46 11.07 -19.64
N PHE A 145 43.24 11.62 -19.69
CA PHE A 145 42.60 12.06 -20.93
C PHE A 145 42.85 13.55 -21.21
N ASN A 146 42.97 13.90 -22.48
CA ASN A 146 42.99 15.29 -22.93
C ASN A 146 41.57 15.79 -23.32
N MET A 147 41.42 17.09 -23.58
CA MET A 147 40.12 17.70 -23.91
C MET A 147 39.47 17.05 -25.14
N ILE A 148 40.25 16.64 -26.13
CA ILE A 148 39.77 16.03 -27.36
C ILE A 148 39.21 14.63 -27.07
N GLU A 149 39.90 13.84 -26.25
CA GLU A 149 39.46 12.50 -25.84
C GLU A 149 38.20 12.56 -24.96
N ILE A 150 38.06 13.58 -24.11
CA ILE A 150 36.84 13.80 -23.33
C ILE A 150 35.68 14.21 -24.24
N LEU A 151 35.92 15.09 -25.21
CA LEU A 151 34.91 15.49 -26.20
C LEU A 151 34.49 14.33 -27.11
N ASP A 152 35.38 13.38 -27.37
CA ASP A 152 35.06 12.14 -28.09
C ASP A 152 34.07 11.25 -27.31
N LYS A 153 34.08 11.38 -25.98
CA LYS A 153 33.31 10.58 -25.04
C LYS A 153 32.23 11.40 -24.32
N LEU A 154 31.65 12.42 -24.95
CA LEU A 154 30.67 13.32 -24.32
C LEU A 154 29.43 12.65 -23.72
N TYR A 155 29.03 11.51 -24.25
CA TYR A 155 27.89 10.76 -23.72
C TYR A 155 28.33 9.92 -22.51
N GLN A 156 28.45 10.57 -21.36
CA GLN A 156 28.75 9.95 -20.07
C GLN A 156 27.49 9.89 -19.21
N GLU A 157 27.20 8.76 -18.57
CA GLU A 157 26.06 8.63 -17.66
C GLU A 157 26.09 9.69 -16.56
N SER A 158 27.29 9.96 -16.03
CA SER A 158 27.50 10.99 -15.02
C SER A 158 27.04 12.38 -15.46
N TYR A 159 27.09 12.72 -16.74
CA TYR A 159 26.72 14.06 -17.22
C TYR A 159 25.20 14.27 -17.24
N PHE A 160 24.43 13.21 -17.43
CA PHE A 160 22.96 13.27 -17.41
C PHE A 160 22.39 13.43 -16.00
N TYR A 161 23.15 13.08 -14.96
CA TYR A 161 22.75 13.29 -13.58
C TYR A 161 22.77 14.76 -13.16
N TYR A 162 23.65 15.60 -13.73
CA TYR A 162 23.78 17.00 -13.30
C TYR A 162 22.99 17.96 -14.17
N LYS A 163 22.56 19.07 -13.56
CA LYS A 163 21.93 20.19 -14.26
C LYS A 163 22.82 20.72 -15.40
N VAL A 164 24.11 20.89 -15.11
CA VAL A 164 25.17 21.27 -16.04
C VAL A 164 26.50 20.71 -15.55
N VAL A 165 27.35 20.27 -16.49
CA VAL A 165 28.73 19.86 -16.24
C VAL A 165 29.67 20.84 -16.92
N TYR A 166 30.66 21.35 -16.19
CA TYR A 166 31.71 22.20 -16.76
C TYR A 166 32.95 21.37 -17.05
N LEU A 167 33.30 21.20 -18.34
CA LEU A 167 34.60 20.65 -18.72
C LEU A 167 35.63 21.77 -18.62
N LEU A 168 36.66 21.58 -17.81
CA LEU A 168 37.63 22.61 -17.45
C LEU A 168 39.04 22.18 -17.82
N LYS A 169 39.73 23.07 -18.53
CA LYS A 169 41.16 23.00 -18.75
C LYS A 169 41.86 24.07 -17.90
N MET A 170 42.62 23.65 -16.91
CA MET A 170 43.44 24.49 -16.03
C MET A 170 44.86 24.66 -16.58
N LYS A 171 45.56 25.72 -16.19
CA LYS A 171 46.97 25.94 -16.54
C LYS A 171 47.91 24.88 -15.98
N ASP A 172 47.62 24.38 -14.77
CA ASP A 172 48.41 23.36 -14.07
C ASP A 172 47.49 22.46 -13.22
N ARG A 173 47.89 21.20 -13.01
CA ARG A 173 47.33 20.26 -12.03
C ARG A 173 47.32 20.86 -10.61
N SER A 174 48.35 21.66 -10.27
CA SER A 174 48.50 22.27 -8.95
C SER A 174 47.49 23.39 -8.66
N CYS A 175 46.83 23.93 -9.68
CA CYS A 175 45.80 24.97 -9.51
C CYS A 175 44.64 24.44 -8.65
N SER A 176 44.28 25.20 -7.62
CA SER A 176 43.15 24.87 -6.76
C SER A 176 41.85 25.27 -7.43
N PHE A 177 40.85 24.40 -7.35
CA PHE A 177 39.49 24.78 -7.73
C PHE A 177 38.89 25.59 -6.57
N PRO A 178 38.31 26.77 -6.82
CA PRO A 178 37.77 27.58 -5.73
C PRO A 178 36.64 26.84 -5.02
N VAL A 179 36.80 26.65 -3.71
CA VAL A 179 35.95 25.81 -2.82
C VAL A 179 34.49 26.34 -2.70
N ASN A 180 34.19 27.51 -3.25
CA ASN A 180 32.95 28.26 -3.03
C ASN A 180 31.95 28.20 -4.20
N TRP A 181 32.12 27.33 -5.20
CA TRP A 181 31.28 27.34 -6.41
C TRP A 181 30.06 26.40 -6.39
N ASP A 182 29.79 25.68 -5.30
CA ASP A 182 28.63 24.76 -5.21
C ASP A 182 28.53 23.82 -6.41
N MET A 183 29.67 23.22 -6.78
CA MET A 183 29.80 22.24 -7.87
C MET A 183 30.52 21.00 -7.37
N GLU A 184 30.01 19.82 -7.72
CA GLU A 184 30.67 18.55 -7.41
C GLU A 184 31.85 18.30 -8.35
N ASN A 185 32.97 17.84 -7.81
CA ASN A 185 34.09 17.35 -8.60
C ASN A 185 33.76 15.95 -9.14
N ILE A 186 33.63 15.81 -10.45
CA ILE A 186 33.42 14.50 -11.10
C ILE A 186 34.63 14.03 -11.89
N SER A 187 35.78 14.70 -11.76
CA SER A 187 37.02 14.35 -12.48
C SER A 187 37.58 12.99 -12.05
N GLU A 188 37.23 12.53 -10.84
CA GLU A 188 37.59 11.20 -10.32
C GLU A 188 36.60 10.11 -10.79
N LYS A 189 35.46 10.49 -11.38
CA LYS A 189 34.54 9.53 -11.99
C LYS A 189 35.15 9.08 -13.32
N PHE A 190 35.25 7.77 -13.49
CA PHE A 190 35.86 7.17 -14.67
C PHE A 190 35.08 7.58 -15.93
N VAL A 191 35.79 7.86 -17.03
CA VAL A 191 35.17 8.06 -18.33
C VAL A 191 34.71 6.69 -18.82
N GLU A 192 33.42 6.41 -18.65
CA GLU A 192 32.81 5.12 -18.94
C GLU A 192 33.03 4.77 -20.42
N GLU A 193 33.53 3.57 -20.64
CA GLU A 193 33.48 2.98 -21.97
C GLU A 193 32.03 2.66 -22.30
N THR A 194 31.66 2.86 -23.55
CA THR A 194 30.31 2.57 -24.02
C THR A 194 30.38 1.61 -25.19
N LYS A 195 29.35 0.77 -25.31
CA LYS A 195 29.14 -0.14 -26.44
C LYS A 195 27.82 0.15 -27.11
N VAL A 196 27.70 -0.26 -28.36
CA VAL A 196 26.46 -0.16 -29.13
C VAL A 196 25.70 -1.47 -29.03
N LEU A 197 24.43 -1.40 -28.64
CA LEU A 197 23.49 -2.49 -28.54
C LEU A 197 22.35 -2.26 -29.53
N ARG A 198 22.17 -3.17 -30.49
CA ARG A 198 21.00 -3.18 -31.36
C ARG A 198 19.84 -3.86 -30.64
N ILE A 199 18.70 -3.20 -30.54
CA ILE A 199 17.48 -3.76 -29.94
C ILE A 199 16.42 -3.93 -31.05
N PRO A 200 15.80 -5.12 -31.17
CA PRO A 200 14.79 -5.38 -32.19
C PRO A 200 13.47 -4.75 -31.76
N GLN A 201 12.46 -4.81 -32.64
CA GLN A 201 11.17 -4.20 -32.33
C GLN A 201 10.55 -4.81 -31.06
N ILE A 202 10.33 -3.97 -30.04
CA ILE A 202 9.70 -4.39 -28.79
C ILE A 202 8.19 -4.57 -29.01
N PRO A 203 7.60 -5.74 -28.68
CA PRO A 203 6.15 -5.96 -28.80
C PRO A 203 5.34 -5.16 -27.77
N ASP A 204 4.08 -4.89 -28.09
CA ASP A 204 3.15 -4.20 -27.18
C ASP A 204 2.99 -4.94 -25.85
N GLY A 205 3.04 -4.19 -24.75
CA GLY A 205 2.95 -4.71 -23.39
C GLY A 205 4.23 -5.35 -22.84
N VAL A 206 5.29 -5.46 -23.65
CA VAL A 206 6.63 -5.88 -23.21
C VAL A 206 7.46 -4.64 -22.85
N LYS A 207 8.24 -4.73 -21.77
CA LYS A 207 9.22 -3.72 -21.38
C LYS A 207 10.59 -4.35 -21.20
N VAL A 208 11.62 -3.67 -21.66
CA VAL A 208 13.02 -4.09 -21.53
C VAL A 208 13.72 -3.13 -20.60
N ILE A 209 14.31 -3.63 -19.53
CA ILE A 209 15.03 -2.87 -18.53
C ILE A 209 16.52 -3.15 -18.70
N ILE A 210 17.30 -2.12 -18.99
CA ILE A 210 18.76 -2.20 -19.19
C ILE A 210 19.41 -1.20 -18.25
N GLY A 211 20.12 -1.69 -17.23
CA GLY A 211 20.53 -0.86 -16.10
C GLY A 211 19.30 -0.24 -15.42
N GLU A 212 19.25 1.09 -15.35
CA GLU A 212 18.09 1.82 -14.81
C GLU A 212 17.13 2.33 -15.92
N SER A 213 17.47 2.10 -17.20
CA SER A 213 16.68 2.54 -18.34
C SER A 213 15.55 1.55 -18.62
N THR A 214 14.35 2.05 -18.96
CA THR A 214 13.21 1.21 -19.38
C THR A 214 12.79 1.57 -20.80
N LEU A 215 12.75 0.56 -21.67
CA LEU A 215 12.33 0.62 -23.06
C LEU A 215 11.00 -0.08 -23.27
N SER A 216 10.10 0.54 -24.03
CA SER A 216 8.79 0.01 -24.35
C SER A 216 8.20 0.75 -25.55
N THR A 217 7.20 0.15 -26.19
CA THR A 217 6.44 0.77 -27.29
C THR A 217 5.86 2.14 -26.92
N GLU A 218 5.47 2.29 -25.64
CA GLU A 218 4.82 3.48 -25.07
C GLU A 218 5.76 4.69 -24.95
N ASN A 219 7.08 4.46 -24.85
CA ASN A 219 8.07 5.52 -24.67
C ASN A 219 8.71 5.98 -26.01
N ASN A 220 8.14 5.61 -27.16
CA ASN A 220 8.69 5.85 -28.51
C ASN A 220 10.13 5.32 -28.73
N ASN A 221 10.63 4.46 -27.84
CA ASN A 221 11.97 3.88 -27.90
C ASN A 221 11.88 2.40 -28.35
N ASN A 222 11.45 2.19 -29.59
CA ASN A 222 10.87 0.89 -29.98
C ASN A 222 11.82 0.02 -30.79
N ILE A 223 12.84 0.62 -31.41
CA ILE A 223 13.84 -0.06 -32.23
C ILE A 223 15.06 0.85 -32.40
N GLY A 224 16.24 0.26 -32.51
CA GLY A 224 17.43 1.01 -32.93
C GLY A 224 18.72 0.57 -32.27
N ASN A 225 19.77 1.31 -32.61
CA ASN A 225 21.07 1.17 -31.97
C ASN A 225 21.10 2.06 -30.74
N TYR A 226 21.42 1.47 -29.60
CA TYR A 226 21.51 2.14 -28.32
C TYR A 226 22.94 2.10 -27.81
N ARG A 227 23.47 3.23 -27.37
CA ARG A 227 24.76 3.29 -26.70
C ARG A 227 24.53 3.14 -25.19
N ILE A 228 25.20 2.14 -24.60
CA ILE A 228 25.11 1.79 -23.18
C ILE A 228 26.50 1.71 -22.55
N PRO A 229 26.62 1.96 -21.24
CA PRO A 229 27.85 1.66 -20.50
C PRO A 229 28.31 0.21 -20.71
N SER A 230 29.60 0.02 -20.98
CA SER A 230 30.18 -1.29 -21.32
C SER A 230 30.08 -2.32 -20.20
N ASN A 231 29.97 -1.87 -18.93
CA ASN A 231 29.79 -2.70 -17.75
C ASN A 231 28.37 -3.26 -17.58
N ILE A 232 27.40 -2.84 -18.40
CA ILE A 232 26.05 -3.41 -18.39
C ILE A 232 26.01 -4.57 -19.38
N ASP A 233 25.84 -5.79 -18.87
CA ASP A 233 25.82 -7.02 -19.66
C ASP A 233 24.49 -7.78 -19.57
N GLU A 234 23.55 -7.30 -18.76
CA GLU A 234 22.28 -7.95 -18.50
C GLU A 234 21.10 -7.02 -18.77
N ALA A 235 19.96 -7.62 -19.13
CA ALA A 235 18.68 -6.94 -19.25
C ALA A 235 17.56 -7.75 -18.60
N GLU A 236 16.55 -7.08 -18.08
CA GLU A 236 15.34 -7.72 -17.59
C GLU A 236 14.18 -7.42 -18.54
N VAL A 237 13.56 -8.47 -19.07
CA VAL A 237 12.37 -8.36 -19.92
C VAL A 237 11.14 -8.67 -19.08
N THR A 238 10.17 -7.75 -19.11
CA THR A 238 8.97 -7.83 -18.29
C THR A 238 7.72 -7.73 -19.16
N ARG A 239 6.65 -8.41 -18.73
CA ARG A 239 5.32 -8.34 -19.33
C ARG A 239 4.28 -8.51 -18.23
N ASP A 240 3.26 -7.67 -18.21
CA ASP A 240 2.28 -7.66 -17.11
C ASP A 240 1.61 -9.03 -16.94
N GLY A 241 1.56 -9.52 -15.69
CA GLY A 241 1.02 -10.84 -15.35
C GLY A 241 1.95 -12.04 -15.65
N PHE A 242 3.16 -11.82 -16.16
CA PHE A 242 4.16 -12.85 -16.40
C PHE A 242 5.38 -12.68 -15.50
N LYS A 243 6.13 -13.75 -15.32
CA LYS A 243 7.41 -13.74 -14.64
C LYS A 243 8.44 -13.01 -15.49
N ASN A 244 9.26 -12.20 -14.82
CA ASN A 244 10.34 -11.48 -15.47
C ASN A 244 11.40 -12.45 -16.00
N ILE A 245 11.97 -12.13 -17.15
CA ILE A 245 13.01 -12.92 -17.81
C ILE A 245 14.32 -12.13 -17.73
N LEU A 246 15.32 -12.70 -17.06
CA LEU A 246 16.67 -12.16 -17.05
C LEU A 246 17.42 -12.64 -18.30
N VAL A 247 17.99 -11.70 -19.03
CA VAL A 247 18.77 -11.91 -20.25
C VAL A 247 20.22 -11.60 -19.92
N SER A 248 21.04 -12.64 -19.79
CA SER A 248 22.45 -12.51 -19.38
C SER A 248 23.41 -12.16 -20.51
N GLY A 249 22.93 -12.11 -21.76
CA GLY A 249 23.74 -11.77 -22.94
C GLY A 249 23.01 -10.77 -23.82
N LEU A 250 23.42 -9.50 -23.78
CA LEU A 250 22.79 -8.45 -24.60
C LEU A 250 22.95 -8.69 -26.11
N SER A 251 23.91 -9.50 -26.55
CA SER A 251 24.04 -9.93 -27.94
C SER A 251 22.80 -10.69 -28.45
N ASP A 252 22.00 -11.28 -27.56
CA ASP A 252 20.79 -12.00 -27.95
C ASP A 252 19.74 -11.07 -28.58
N PHE A 253 19.78 -9.76 -28.26
CA PHE A 253 18.94 -8.74 -28.89
C PHE A 253 19.27 -8.50 -30.37
N GLU A 254 20.43 -8.94 -30.87
CA GLU A 254 20.73 -8.81 -32.30
C GLU A 254 19.83 -9.68 -33.18
N ASN A 255 19.15 -10.67 -32.59
CA ASN A 255 18.15 -11.50 -33.27
C ASN A 255 16.80 -10.76 -33.35
N ASP A 256 16.34 -10.47 -34.57
CA ASP A 256 15.06 -9.81 -34.82
C ASP A 256 13.85 -10.59 -34.25
N HIS A 257 13.98 -11.90 -34.02
CA HIS A 257 12.94 -12.76 -33.41
C HIS A 257 13.11 -12.98 -31.91
N PHE A 258 14.05 -12.28 -31.25
CA PHE A 258 14.36 -12.45 -29.83
C PHE A 258 13.10 -12.50 -28.95
N PHE A 259 12.25 -11.47 -29.00
CA PHE A 259 11.04 -11.38 -28.17
C PHE A 259 10.00 -12.47 -28.47
N SER A 260 9.94 -12.96 -29.72
CA SER A 260 9.01 -14.02 -30.13
C SER A 260 9.44 -15.40 -29.64
N ASN A 261 10.74 -15.57 -29.36
CA ASN A 261 11.33 -16.83 -28.89
C ASN A 261 11.39 -16.92 -27.36
N LEU A 262 10.93 -15.88 -26.64
CA LEU A 262 10.93 -15.87 -25.18
C LEU A 262 9.91 -16.87 -24.62
N SER A 263 10.39 -17.73 -23.71
CA SER A 263 9.57 -18.69 -22.97
C SER A 263 8.92 -18.03 -21.77
N TRP A 264 7.74 -17.43 -21.98
CA TRP A 264 7.01 -16.75 -20.91
C TRP A 264 6.31 -17.71 -19.95
N GLU A 265 6.43 -17.44 -18.65
CA GLU A 265 5.67 -18.12 -17.59
C GLU A 265 4.63 -17.16 -17.00
N LYS A 266 3.33 -17.49 -17.10
CA LYS A 266 2.25 -16.69 -16.54
C LYS A 266 2.12 -16.93 -15.05
N ILE A 267 2.04 -15.86 -14.26
CA ILE A 267 1.86 -15.93 -12.82
C ILE A 267 0.36 -16.09 -12.53
N ILE A 268 -0.05 -17.30 -12.17
CA ILE A 268 -1.43 -17.61 -11.81
C ILE A 268 -1.57 -17.47 -10.30
N LYS A 269 -2.47 -16.58 -9.86
CA LYS A 269 -2.73 -16.28 -8.45
C LYS A 269 -4.06 -16.88 -8.00
N ARG A 270 -4.24 -17.03 -6.69
CA ARG A 270 -5.50 -17.54 -6.12
C ARG A 270 -6.73 -16.70 -6.52
N ASP A 271 -6.56 -15.39 -6.66
CA ASP A 271 -7.62 -14.45 -7.06
C ASP A 271 -8.01 -14.52 -8.54
N PHE A 272 -7.36 -15.38 -9.34
CA PHE A 272 -7.81 -15.71 -10.69
C PHE A 272 -9.07 -16.58 -10.67
N PHE A 273 -9.48 -17.10 -9.50
CA PHE A 273 -10.57 -18.05 -9.38
C PHE A 273 -11.61 -17.57 -8.38
N ILE A 274 -12.87 -17.54 -8.80
CA ILE A 274 -14.03 -17.37 -7.92
C ILE A 274 -14.72 -18.73 -7.84
N ILE A 275 -14.87 -19.24 -6.62
CA ILE A 275 -15.51 -20.53 -6.39
C ILE A 275 -16.88 -20.29 -5.77
N ASN A 276 -17.95 -20.63 -6.48
CA ASN A 276 -19.32 -20.46 -6.02
C ASN A 276 -19.99 -21.80 -5.75
N GLY A 277 -20.90 -21.85 -4.79
CA GLY A 277 -21.83 -22.97 -4.68
C GLY A 277 -22.90 -22.86 -5.77
N SER A 278 -23.27 -23.98 -6.39
CA SER A 278 -24.36 -24.05 -7.39
C SER A 278 -25.77 -23.92 -6.77
N ASP A 279 -25.87 -23.36 -5.56
CA ASP A 279 -27.17 -23.14 -4.89
C ASP A 279 -27.85 -21.88 -5.42
N LYS A 280 -29.16 -21.71 -5.15
CA LYS A 280 -29.95 -20.57 -5.67
C LYS A 280 -29.39 -19.18 -5.30
N ASN A 281 -28.45 -19.11 -4.37
CA ASN A 281 -27.85 -17.86 -3.91
C ASN A 281 -26.45 -17.62 -4.49
N ASN A 282 -25.88 -18.58 -5.25
CA ASN A 282 -24.52 -18.55 -5.81
C ASN A 282 -23.49 -18.00 -4.81
N LYS A 283 -23.57 -18.46 -3.55
CA LYS A 283 -22.68 -17.94 -2.51
C LYS A 283 -21.24 -18.36 -2.79
N GLU A 284 -20.33 -17.39 -2.70
CA GLU A 284 -18.90 -17.63 -2.79
C GLU A 284 -18.43 -18.54 -1.63
N ILE A 285 -17.58 -19.50 -1.96
CA ILE A 285 -16.99 -20.46 -1.04
C ILE A 285 -15.57 -19.95 -0.71
N PRO A 286 -15.34 -19.37 0.49
CA PRO A 286 -14.06 -18.72 0.78
C PRO A 286 -12.92 -19.71 1.06
N SER A 287 -13.25 -20.94 1.49
CA SER A 287 -12.28 -21.97 1.86
C SER A 287 -12.33 -23.14 0.89
N PHE A 288 -11.28 -23.25 0.08
CA PHE A 288 -11.11 -24.31 -0.92
C PHE A 288 -9.62 -24.58 -1.16
N THR A 289 -9.34 -25.79 -1.62
CA THR A 289 -8.04 -26.21 -2.13
C THR A 289 -8.13 -26.29 -3.64
N LEU A 290 -7.23 -25.59 -4.33
CA LEU A 290 -7.14 -25.56 -5.79
C LEU A 290 -5.87 -26.26 -6.24
N TYR A 291 -5.99 -27.09 -7.27
CA TYR A 291 -4.89 -27.74 -7.94
C TYR A 291 -4.88 -27.37 -9.42
N LEU A 292 -3.70 -27.03 -9.94
CA LEU A 292 -3.43 -26.74 -11.35
C LEU A 292 -2.38 -27.73 -11.84
N ASN A 293 -2.66 -28.51 -12.88
CA ASN A 293 -1.80 -29.58 -13.39
C ASN A 293 -1.28 -30.52 -12.26
N ASN A 294 -2.17 -30.91 -11.34
CA ASN A 294 -1.88 -31.71 -10.14
C ASN A 294 -0.99 -31.03 -9.07
N GLN A 295 -0.60 -29.77 -9.24
CA GLN A 295 0.13 -29.00 -8.24
C GLN A 295 -0.82 -28.12 -7.43
N GLN A 296 -0.72 -28.15 -6.11
CA GLN A 296 -1.55 -27.33 -5.23
C GLN A 296 -1.17 -25.84 -5.35
N LEU A 297 -2.17 -24.98 -5.58
CA LEU A 297 -2.00 -23.54 -5.56
C LEU A 297 -2.12 -23.02 -4.12
N TYR A 298 -1.00 -22.56 -3.56
CA TYR A 298 -0.97 -21.89 -2.25
C TYR A 298 -1.22 -20.39 -2.38
N SER A 299 -0.30 -19.68 -3.03
CA SER A 299 -0.41 -18.23 -3.32
C SER A 299 -0.41 -17.98 -4.82
N GLU A 300 0.65 -18.46 -5.48
CA GLU A 300 0.89 -18.32 -6.91
C GLU A 300 1.61 -19.55 -7.47
N ILE A 301 1.43 -19.77 -8.76
CA ILE A 301 2.15 -20.77 -9.55
C ILE A 301 2.49 -20.15 -10.90
N CYS A 302 3.66 -20.49 -11.44
CA CYS A 302 4.08 -20.06 -12.77
C CYS A 302 3.81 -21.21 -13.75
N LEU A 303 3.07 -20.95 -14.81
CA LEU A 303 2.79 -21.92 -15.87
C LEU A 303 3.29 -21.39 -17.23
N PRO A 304 3.94 -22.22 -18.06
CA PRO A 304 4.34 -21.84 -19.41
C PRO A 304 3.15 -21.38 -20.26
N GLU A 305 3.32 -20.29 -21.03
CA GLU A 305 2.24 -19.68 -21.81
C GLU A 305 1.62 -20.64 -22.85
N ASN A 306 2.42 -21.55 -23.41
CA ASN A 306 1.97 -22.57 -24.35
C ASN A 306 1.04 -23.62 -23.69
N GLU A 307 1.18 -23.88 -22.39
CA GLU A 307 0.36 -24.82 -21.63
C GLU A 307 -0.99 -24.22 -21.17
N LEU A 308 -1.13 -22.90 -21.17
CA LEU A 308 -2.33 -22.22 -20.65
C LEU A 308 -3.62 -22.53 -21.41
N SER A 309 -3.53 -22.98 -22.67
CA SER A 309 -4.70 -23.31 -23.48
C SER A 309 -5.50 -24.50 -22.92
N LYS A 310 -4.86 -25.35 -22.13
CA LYS A 310 -5.48 -26.54 -21.55
C LYS A 310 -4.81 -26.89 -20.22
N VAL A 311 -5.29 -26.27 -19.15
CA VAL A 311 -4.82 -26.49 -17.79
C VAL A 311 -5.80 -27.38 -17.05
N ASP A 312 -5.31 -28.48 -16.47
CA ASP A 312 -6.13 -29.37 -15.66
C ASP A 312 -6.34 -28.76 -14.27
N ILE A 313 -7.59 -28.43 -13.96
CA ILE A 313 -7.99 -27.85 -12.69
C ILE A 313 -8.72 -28.88 -11.85
N ALA A 314 -8.39 -28.94 -10.56
CA ALA A 314 -9.22 -29.61 -9.58
C ALA A 314 -9.49 -28.71 -8.38
N VAL A 315 -10.75 -28.66 -7.93
CA VAL A 315 -11.16 -27.88 -6.76
C VAL A 315 -11.79 -28.79 -5.73
N GLU A 316 -11.33 -28.66 -4.49
CA GLU A 316 -11.88 -29.35 -3.33
C GLU A 316 -12.33 -28.34 -2.28
N ALA A 317 -13.58 -28.45 -1.84
CA ALA A 317 -14.13 -27.64 -0.77
C ALA A 317 -14.97 -28.51 0.16
N ASN A 318 -14.93 -28.21 1.46
CA ASN A 318 -15.65 -29.02 2.45
C ASN A 318 -17.17 -28.95 2.24
N GLY A 319 -17.83 -30.11 2.12
CA GLY A 319 -19.27 -30.20 1.85
C GLY A 319 -19.67 -30.11 0.37
N TYR A 320 -18.71 -30.09 -0.56
CA TYR A 320 -18.95 -30.01 -2.00
C TYR A 320 -18.29 -31.17 -2.74
N LYS A 321 -18.89 -31.58 -3.87
CA LYS A 321 -18.28 -32.56 -4.77
C LYS A 321 -17.02 -31.96 -5.40
N LYS A 322 -15.96 -32.78 -5.49
CA LYS A 322 -14.71 -32.39 -6.15
C LYS A 322 -14.98 -32.04 -7.61
N PHE A 323 -14.58 -30.84 -8.02
CA PHE A 323 -14.56 -30.44 -9.42
C PHE A 323 -13.25 -30.89 -10.08
N LYS A 324 -13.32 -31.37 -11.31
CA LYS A 324 -12.18 -31.63 -12.19
C LYS A 324 -12.54 -31.24 -13.62
N GLY A 325 -11.68 -30.49 -14.29
CA GLY A 325 -11.87 -30.13 -15.69
C GLY A 325 -10.65 -29.45 -16.29
N ALA A 326 -10.52 -29.53 -17.61
CA ALA A 326 -9.50 -28.79 -18.35
C ALA A 326 -10.08 -27.44 -18.79
N VAL A 327 -9.34 -26.35 -18.56
CA VAL A 327 -9.79 -25.00 -18.90
C VAL A 327 -8.70 -24.20 -19.60
N ASP A 328 -9.10 -23.22 -20.42
CA ASP A 328 -8.18 -22.26 -21.01
C ASP A 328 -8.01 -21.07 -20.06
N LEU A 329 -6.78 -20.84 -19.57
CA LEU A 329 -6.42 -19.74 -18.67
C LEU A 329 -5.74 -18.55 -19.36
N LYS A 330 -5.64 -18.53 -20.70
CA LYS A 330 -4.92 -17.48 -21.44
C LYS A 330 -5.45 -16.07 -21.15
N ASN A 331 -6.78 -15.90 -21.16
CA ASN A 331 -7.43 -14.59 -21.06
C ASN A 331 -7.90 -14.22 -19.64
N TYR A 332 -7.68 -15.10 -18.64
CA TYR A 332 -8.11 -14.85 -17.27
C TYR A 332 -7.02 -14.16 -16.44
N SER A 333 -7.44 -13.35 -15.47
CA SER A 333 -6.57 -12.58 -14.59
C SER A 333 -7.28 -12.25 -13.27
N SER A 334 -6.59 -11.65 -12.31
CA SER A 334 -7.22 -11.13 -11.08
C SER A 334 -8.30 -10.06 -11.34
N LYS A 335 -8.25 -9.38 -12.50
CA LYS A 335 -9.28 -8.40 -12.92
C LYS A 335 -10.48 -9.06 -13.60
N SER A 336 -10.28 -10.27 -14.13
CA SER A 336 -11.26 -11.04 -14.90
C SER A 336 -11.14 -12.52 -14.48
N PRO A 337 -11.60 -12.87 -13.28
CA PRO A 337 -11.40 -14.19 -12.71
C PRO A 337 -12.28 -15.24 -13.39
N PHE A 338 -11.79 -16.48 -13.40
CA PHE A 338 -12.52 -17.65 -13.84
C PHE A 338 -13.46 -18.14 -12.74
N VAL A 339 -14.73 -18.34 -13.07
CA VAL A 339 -15.75 -18.77 -12.11
C VAL A 339 -15.94 -20.28 -12.19
N ILE A 340 -15.84 -20.96 -11.04
CA ILE A 340 -16.09 -22.40 -10.92
C ILE A 340 -17.28 -22.60 -9.98
N GLU A 341 -18.30 -23.31 -10.46
CA GLU A 341 -19.45 -23.67 -9.65
C GLU A 341 -19.30 -25.09 -9.10
N LEU A 342 -19.42 -25.24 -7.78
CA LEU A 342 -19.38 -26.51 -7.07
C LEU A 342 -20.77 -26.96 -6.65
N THR A 343 -21.10 -28.22 -6.92
CA THR A 343 -22.33 -28.86 -6.43
C THR A 343 -22.11 -29.37 -5.01
N LYS A 344 -23.07 -29.12 -4.09
CA LYS A 344 -23.02 -29.68 -2.73
C LYS A 344 -22.97 -31.21 -2.76
N GLU A 345 -22.24 -31.79 -1.81
CA GLU A 345 -22.17 -33.24 -1.62
C GLU A 345 -23.32 -33.69 -0.72
N GLU A 346 -24.35 -34.31 -1.30
CA GLU A 346 -25.42 -34.95 -0.54
C GLU A 346 -24.92 -36.27 0.06
N LYS A 347 -25.01 -36.40 1.38
CA LYS A 347 -24.68 -37.65 2.09
C LYS A 347 -25.96 -38.36 2.48
N THR A 348 -26.10 -39.59 2.00
CA THR A 348 -27.20 -40.48 2.37
C THR A 348 -26.83 -41.21 3.67
N TYR A 349 -27.73 -41.19 4.65
CA TYR A 349 -27.54 -41.85 5.93
C TYR A 349 -28.63 -42.91 6.14
N ASP A 350 -28.24 -44.09 6.62
CA ASP A 350 -29.18 -45.12 7.06
C ASP A 350 -29.59 -44.83 8.51
N LEU A 351 -30.85 -44.46 8.74
CA LEU A 351 -31.43 -44.46 10.07
C LEU A 351 -31.84 -45.88 10.44
N VAL A 352 -31.19 -46.47 11.44
CA VAL A 352 -31.51 -47.81 11.95
C VAL A 352 -32.37 -47.67 13.19
N ILE A 353 -33.65 -48.04 13.08
CA ILE A 353 -34.57 -48.05 14.23
C ILE A 353 -34.71 -49.50 14.74
N PRO A 354 -34.14 -49.83 15.91
CA PRO A 354 -34.35 -51.14 16.52
C PRO A 354 -35.74 -51.20 17.16
N TYR A 355 -36.49 -52.27 16.90
CA TYR A 355 -37.78 -52.52 17.57
C TYR A 355 -37.88 -53.97 18.04
N SER A 356 -38.70 -54.22 19.06
CA SER A 356 -38.92 -55.57 19.60
C SER A 356 -40.40 -55.85 19.70
N VAL A 357 -40.83 -56.97 19.14
CA VAL A 357 -42.18 -57.51 19.35
C VAL A 357 -42.02 -58.94 19.86
N LYS A 358 -42.67 -59.25 20.99
CA LYS A 358 -42.83 -60.59 21.57
C LYS A 358 -41.63 -61.52 21.28
N SER A 359 -40.51 -61.27 21.96
CA SER A 359 -39.29 -62.09 21.97
C SER A 359 -38.42 -62.19 20.70
N ARG A 360 -38.65 -61.41 19.64
CA ARG A 360 -37.63 -61.15 18.60
C ARG A 360 -37.20 -59.68 18.58
N LYS A 361 -35.89 -59.46 18.44
CA LYS A 361 -35.29 -58.15 18.12
C LYS A 361 -35.10 -58.10 16.61
N ASP A 362 -35.68 -57.11 15.96
CA ASP A 362 -35.52 -56.89 14.52
C ASP A 362 -35.13 -55.43 14.26
N LYS A 363 -34.61 -55.15 13.05
CA LYS A 363 -34.13 -53.81 12.66
C LYS A 363 -34.76 -53.40 11.34
N ILE A 364 -35.39 -52.23 11.29
CA ILE A 364 -35.79 -51.60 10.03
C ILE A 364 -34.79 -50.48 9.73
N LYS A 365 -34.34 -50.42 8.47
CA LYS A 365 -33.49 -49.36 7.94
C LYS A 365 -34.34 -48.42 7.09
N TYR A 366 -34.30 -47.13 7.41
CA TYR A 366 -34.85 -46.07 6.56
C TYR A 366 -33.71 -45.25 5.97
N PRO A 367 -33.58 -45.17 4.63
CA PRO A 367 -32.63 -44.25 4.02
C PRO A 367 -33.16 -42.82 4.17
N ILE A 368 -32.31 -41.91 4.64
CA ILE A 368 -32.64 -40.48 4.75
C ILE A 368 -31.48 -39.67 4.14
N SER A 369 -31.82 -38.77 3.23
CA SER A 369 -30.86 -37.80 2.66
C SER A 369 -30.90 -36.52 3.48
N ILE A 370 -29.78 -36.14 4.09
CA ILE A 370 -29.70 -34.97 4.97
C ILE A 370 -28.39 -34.22 4.72
N GLU A 371 -28.45 -32.89 4.57
CA GLU A 371 -27.28 -32.03 4.33
C GLU A 371 -26.29 -32.03 5.51
N ASN A 372 -26.78 -31.99 6.75
CA ASN A 372 -25.96 -32.06 7.95
C ASN A 372 -26.61 -32.97 9.02
N TRP A 373 -26.10 -34.19 9.18
CA TRP A 373 -26.62 -35.15 10.15
C TRP A 373 -26.59 -34.64 11.60
N ARG A 374 -25.71 -33.68 11.93
CA ARG A 374 -25.60 -33.16 13.31
C ARG A 374 -26.77 -32.27 13.70
N GLU A 375 -27.44 -31.67 12.72
CA GLU A 375 -28.62 -30.80 12.89
C GLU A 375 -29.93 -31.56 12.73
N CYS A 376 -29.88 -32.84 12.32
CA CYS A 376 -31.06 -33.68 12.25
C CYS A 376 -31.61 -33.94 13.66
N SER A 377 -32.79 -33.41 13.93
CA SER A 377 -33.60 -33.75 15.09
C SER A 377 -34.83 -34.52 14.63
N ILE A 378 -35.01 -35.73 15.16
CA ILE A 378 -36.20 -36.55 14.91
C ILE A 378 -37.15 -36.27 16.06
N GLU A 379 -38.34 -35.76 15.75
CA GLU A 379 -39.36 -35.46 16.75
C GLU A 379 -39.68 -36.70 17.61
N GLY A 380 -39.68 -36.56 18.93
CA GLY A 380 -39.87 -37.67 19.89
C GLY A 380 -38.59 -38.41 20.30
N TYR A 381 -37.42 -38.05 19.77
CA TYR A 381 -36.15 -38.66 20.12
C TYR A 381 -35.10 -37.62 20.54
N ARG A 382 -34.30 -37.93 21.56
CA ARG A 382 -33.15 -37.09 21.98
C ARG A 382 -31.83 -37.71 21.56
N LYS A 383 -30.88 -36.85 21.16
CA LYS A 383 -29.50 -37.23 20.83
C LYS A 383 -28.68 -37.32 22.11
N ASN A 384 -28.04 -38.47 22.33
CA ASN A 384 -27.04 -38.60 23.40
C ASN A 384 -25.65 -38.26 22.84
N GLU A 385 -25.10 -37.12 23.23
CA GLU A 385 -23.84 -36.57 22.71
C GLU A 385 -22.64 -37.49 22.94
N CYS A 386 -22.66 -38.32 24.00
CA CYS A 386 -21.52 -39.18 24.34
C CYS A 386 -21.44 -40.50 23.55
N LYS A 387 -22.55 -40.94 22.92
CA LYS A 387 -22.62 -42.28 22.30
C LYS A 387 -23.13 -42.31 20.86
N ASN A 388 -23.48 -41.16 20.27
CA ASN A 388 -24.15 -41.10 18.95
C ASN A 388 -25.38 -42.02 18.86
N GLU A 389 -26.06 -42.23 20.00
CA GLU A 389 -27.29 -43.04 20.08
C GLU A 389 -28.49 -42.10 20.15
N ILE A 390 -29.53 -42.43 19.38
CA ILE A 390 -30.84 -41.78 19.44
C ILE A 390 -31.73 -42.67 20.31
N ARG A 391 -32.20 -42.16 21.45
CA ARG A 391 -33.07 -42.93 22.38
C ARG A 391 -34.51 -42.41 22.33
N PHE A 392 -35.44 -43.34 22.26
CA PHE A 392 -36.85 -43.08 22.48
C PHE A 392 -37.07 -42.87 23.98
N GLU A 393 -37.57 -41.70 24.35
CA GLU A 393 -37.99 -41.41 25.72
C GLU A 393 -39.46 -41.04 25.68
N TYR A 394 -40.30 -41.86 26.31
CA TYR A 394 -41.73 -41.61 26.40
C TYR A 394 -41.95 -40.38 27.29
N ASP A 395 -42.13 -39.21 26.67
CA ASP A 395 -42.51 -38.00 27.40
C ASP A 395 -43.98 -38.16 27.83
N SER A 396 -44.19 -38.47 29.11
CA SER A 396 -45.51 -38.65 29.73
C SER A 396 -46.42 -37.43 29.55
N ARG A 397 -45.87 -36.27 29.16
CA ARG A 397 -46.63 -35.08 28.78
C ARG A 397 -47.48 -35.27 27.52
N TYR A 398 -47.17 -36.21 26.62
CA TYR A 398 -48.03 -36.53 25.47
C TYR A 398 -49.32 -37.24 25.89
N TRP A 399 -49.26 -38.14 26.89
CA TRP A 399 -50.45 -38.77 27.46
C TRP A 399 -51.34 -37.74 28.17
N ILE A 400 -50.72 -36.80 28.91
CA ILE A 400 -51.41 -35.71 29.59
C ILE A 400 -52.00 -34.70 28.59
N ARG A 401 -51.33 -34.41 27.45
CA ARG A 401 -51.88 -33.53 26.40
C ARG A 401 -53.04 -34.19 25.64
N SER A 402 -52.95 -35.47 25.34
CA SER A 402 -53.99 -36.19 24.59
C SER A 402 -55.23 -36.47 25.45
N ASN A 403 -55.04 -36.78 26.75
CA ASN A 403 -56.13 -37.06 27.68
C ASN A 403 -56.53 -35.87 28.56
N GLY A 404 -55.81 -34.74 28.49
CA GLY A 404 -56.07 -33.56 29.32
C GLY A 404 -57.46 -32.97 29.11
N LYS A 405 -57.99 -33.05 27.88
CA LYS A 405 -59.38 -32.67 27.58
C LYS A 405 -60.40 -33.56 28.30
N LEU A 406 -60.09 -34.84 28.46
CA LEU A 406 -60.95 -35.82 29.12
C LEU A 406 -60.91 -35.65 30.65
N ILE A 407 -59.73 -35.34 31.21
CA ILE A 407 -59.55 -35.01 32.63
C ILE A 407 -60.30 -33.73 33.01
N ILE A 408 -60.20 -32.68 32.19
CA ILE A 408 -60.93 -31.43 32.40
C ILE A 408 -62.44 -31.66 32.29
N LEU A 409 -62.91 -32.47 31.33
CA LEU A 409 -64.32 -32.80 31.18
C LEU A 409 -64.88 -33.59 32.37
N VAL A 410 -64.13 -34.54 32.92
CA VAL A 410 -64.51 -35.28 34.14
C VAL A 410 -64.53 -34.35 35.35
N LEU A 411 -63.52 -33.49 35.52
CA LEU A 411 -63.51 -32.47 36.58
C LEU A 411 -64.69 -31.50 36.47
N PHE A 412 -65.06 -31.10 35.25
CA PHE A 412 -66.21 -30.23 35.01
C PHE A 412 -67.54 -30.94 35.33
N LEU A 413 -67.66 -32.23 35.02
CA LEU A 413 -68.83 -33.05 35.38
C LEU A 413 -68.95 -33.25 36.89
N VAL A 414 -67.82 -33.47 37.60
CA VAL A 414 -67.79 -33.57 39.06
C VAL A 414 -68.14 -32.21 39.70
N LEU A 415 -67.71 -31.09 39.13
CA LEU A 415 -68.09 -29.75 39.57
C LEU A 415 -69.57 -29.44 39.31
N LEU A 416 -70.14 -29.88 38.20
CA LEU A 416 -71.58 -29.73 37.91
C LEU A 416 -72.45 -30.61 38.80
N LEU A 417 -72.00 -31.84 39.10
CA LEU A 417 -72.72 -32.76 40.01
C LEU A 417 -72.52 -32.39 41.50
N GLY A 418 -71.37 -31.84 41.87
CA GLY A 418 -71.09 -31.33 43.22
C GLY A 418 -71.72 -29.95 43.49
N GLY A 419 -71.85 -29.10 42.47
CA GLY A 419 -72.46 -27.78 42.55
C GLY A 419 -73.99 -27.78 42.58
N GLY A 420 -74.64 -28.88 42.18
CA GLY A 420 -76.10 -29.01 42.15
C GLY A 420 -76.78 -29.36 43.49
N ILE A 421 -76.02 -29.66 44.54
CA ILE A 421 -76.56 -30.08 45.85
C ILE A 421 -76.19 -29.11 46.98
N GLY A 422 -75.15 -28.27 46.82
CA GLY A 422 -74.72 -27.30 47.83
C GLY A 422 -75.50 -25.98 47.88
N THR A 423 -76.16 -25.58 46.78
CA THR A 423 -76.82 -24.26 46.67
C THR A 423 -78.19 -24.16 47.35
N GLY A 424 -78.68 -25.23 47.97
CA GLY A 424 -79.94 -25.24 48.74
C GLY A 424 -79.79 -24.90 50.22
N MET A 425 -78.62 -25.13 50.82
CA MET A 425 -78.43 -24.97 52.28
C MET A 425 -77.79 -23.64 52.70
N GLU A 426 -77.01 -22.99 51.83
CA GLU A 426 -76.39 -21.69 52.14
C GLU A 426 -77.35 -20.49 51.99
N PHE A 427 -78.45 -20.64 51.23
CA PHE A 427 -79.43 -19.56 51.01
C PHE A 427 -80.28 -19.23 52.26
N MET A 428 -80.38 -20.14 53.24
CA MET A 428 -81.05 -19.85 54.52
C MET A 428 -80.13 -19.24 55.58
N ILE A 429 -78.81 -19.47 55.50
CA ILE A 429 -77.86 -18.98 56.52
C ILE A 429 -77.38 -17.56 56.19
N ALA A 430 -77.28 -17.20 54.91
CA ALA A 430 -76.84 -15.88 54.47
C ALA A 430 -77.86 -14.74 54.72
N LYS A 431 -79.16 -15.06 54.89
CA LYS A 431 -80.20 -14.04 55.11
C LYS A 431 -80.13 -13.40 56.51
N ASN A 432 -79.68 -14.15 57.52
CA ASN A 432 -79.54 -13.61 58.88
C ASN A 432 -78.26 -12.77 59.04
N TYR A 433 -77.19 -13.10 58.32
CA TYR A 433 -75.92 -12.36 58.39
C TYR A 433 -75.95 -10.97 57.73
N ILE A 434 -76.86 -10.72 56.79
CA ILE A 434 -76.90 -9.46 56.03
C ILE A 434 -77.67 -8.34 56.80
N SER A 435 -78.62 -8.67 57.68
CA SER A 435 -79.38 -7.64 58.41
C SER A 435 -78.63 -7.01 59.60
N GLU A 436 -77.69 -7.74 60.20
CA GLU A 436 -76.90 -7.25 61.35
C GLU A 436 -75.71 -6.39 60.90
N MET A 437 -75.08 -6.68 59.75
CA MET A 437 -73.97 -5.87 59.22
C MET A 437 -74.40 -4.48 58.70
N GLU A 438 -75.64 -4.30 58.25
CA GLU A 438 -76.11 -2.99 57.76
C GLU A 438 -76.32 -1.97 58.90
N LYS A 439 -76.55 -2.42 60.14
CA LYS A 439 -76.67 -1.54 61.31
C LYS A 439 -75.31 -1.04 61.82
N GLU A 440 -74.27 -1.87 61.83
CA GLU A 440 -72.93 -1.47 62.32
C GLU A 440 -72.13 -0.61 61.32
N LYS A 441 -72.43 -0.72 60.02
CA LYS A 441 -71.73 0.04 58.97
C LYS A 441 -72.19 1.51 58.88
N SER A 442 -73.45 1.80 59.21
CA SER A 442 -73.99 3.16 59.22
C SER A 442 -73.40 4.02 60.36
N ASP A 443 -73.26 3.46 61.57
CA ASP A 443 -72.74 4.19 62.73
C ASP A 443 -71.22 4.46 62.66
N SER A 444 -70.48 3.59 61.97
CA SER A 444 -69.03 3.73 61.80
C SER A 444 -68.66 4.80 60.77
N ILE A 445 -69.48 5.02 59.73
CA ILE A 445 -69.25 6.03 58.69
C ILE A 445 -69.51 7.46 59.23
N CYS A 446 -70.53 7.65 60.09
CA CYS A 446 -70.80 8.94 60.72
C CYS A 446 -69.65 9.42 61.63
N LYS A 447 -68.99 8.51 62.37
CA LYS A 447 -67.83 8.85 63.23
C LYS A 447 -66.53 9.12 62.46
N LEU A 448 -66.41 8.62 61.22
CA LEU A 448 -65.22 8.80 60.38
C LEU A 448 -65.24 10.15 59.65
N ASN A 449 -66.41 10.60 59.17
CA ASN A 449 -66.54 11.87 58.47
C ASN A 449 -66.30 13.09 59.39
N ASP A 450 -66.72 13.02 60.66
CA ASP A 450 -66.42 14.07 61.66
C ASP A 450 -64.92 14.19 61.97
N LYS A 451 -64.17 13.08 61.88
CA LYS A 451 -62.71 13.08 62.06
C LYS A 451 -61.96 13.60 60.83
N ILE A 452 -62.45 13.33 59.63
CA ILE A 452 -61.85 13.82 58.37
C ILE A 452 -61.98 15.36 58.27
N LEU A 453 -63.14 15.94 58.66
CA LEU A 453 -63.35 17.39 58.67
C LEU A 453 -62.44 18.14 59.67
N GLN A 454 -61.99 17.47 60.74
CA GLN A 454 -61.03 18.03 61.71
C GLN A 454 -59.57 17.91 61.25
N LEU A 455 -59.24 16.94 60.39
CA LEU A 455 -57.89 16.69 59.87
C LEU A 455 -57.57 17.56 58.65
N GLU A 456 -58.57 17.90 57.82
CA GLU A 456 -58.41 18.82 56.68
C GLU A 456 -58.12 20.28 57.10
N LYS A 457 -58.49 20.69 58.32
CA LYS A 457 -58.10 22.00 58.89
C LYS A 457 -56.64 22.10 59.36
N LYS A 458 -55.91 20.98 59.43
CA LYS A 458 -54.51 20.93 59.90
C LYS A 458 -53.46 20.78 58.77
N GLN A 459 -53.88 20.80 57.51
CA GLN A 459 -52.98 20.73 56.35
C GLN A 459 -52.50 22.14 55.93
N LYS A 460 -51.52 22.69 56.66
CA LYS A 460 -50.68 23.84 56.23
C LYS A 460 -49.29 23.76 56.88
N SER A 461 -48.40 22.94 56.30
CA SER A 461 -46.94 23.20 56.17
C SER A 461 -46.15 21.93 55.74
N VAL A 462 -45.62 21.95 54.50
CA VAL A 462 -44.25 21.62 54.02
C VAL A 462 -43.48 20.51 54.81
N THR A 463 -42.91 19.42 54.27
CA THR A 463 -42.05 19.24 53.08
C THR A 463 -41.77 17.74 52.78
N PHE A 464 -41.35 17.48 51.53
CA PHE A 464 -40.56 16.36 50.96
C PHE A 464 -41.13 14.93 50.86
N VAL A 465 -41.28 14.47 49.61
CA VAL A 465 -40.92 13.10 49.18
C VAL A 465 -40.29 13.16 47.77
N ASN A 466 -39.20 12.42 47.59
CA ASN A 466 -38.48 12.18 46.35
C ASN A 466 -39.17 11.12 45.46
N THR A 467 -38.75 11.16 44.19
CA THR A 467 -38.81 10.09 43.16
C THR A 467 -40.14 9.91 42.44
N ASP A 468 -40.25 10.57 41.29
CA ASP A 468 -40.31 9.90 39.99
C ASP A 468 -40.09 10.94 38.89
N VAL A 469 -39.11 10.73 38.01
CA VAL A 469 -38.95 11.53 36.80
C VAL A 469 -38.82 10.63 35.59
N SER A 470 -39.84 10.78 34.76
CA SER A 470 -40.02 10.39 33.38
C SER A 470 -38.88 10.83 32.44
N ALA A 471 -38.71 10.00 31.41
CA ALA A 471 -38.15 10.27 30.09
C ALA A 471 -37.80 11.74 29.75
N ASN A 472 -36.50 12.03 29.61
CA ASN A 472 -35.87 12.56 28.39
C ASN A 472 -34.35 12.70 28.63
N ILE A 473 -33.54 11.70 28.29
CA ILE A 473 -32.08 11.84 28.29
C ILE A 473 -31.54 11.26 26.98
N ASN A 474 -31.10 12.17 26.13
CA ASN A 474 -30.07 11.92 25.12
C ASN A 474 -28.92 11.17 25.80
N ASN A 475 -28.71 9.91 25.42
CA ASN A 475 -27.60 9.09 25.88
C ASN A 475 -26.25 9.70 25.44
N THR A 476 -25.73 10.65 26.20
CA THR A 476 -24.31 10.67 26.58
C THR A 476 -24.09 9.60 27.66
N ILE A 477 -24.34 8.34 27.31
CA ILE A 477 -23.69 7.23 27.98
C ILE A 477 -22.33 7.15 27.32
N ILE A 478 -21.32 7.65 28.03
CA ILE A 478 -19.93 7.31 27.77
C ILE A 478 -19.89 5.78 27.77
N ASP A 479 -19.53 5.20 26.63
CA ASP A 479 -19.53 3.77 26.42
C ASP A 479 -18.37 3.17 27.24
N ASN A 480 -18.61 2.94 28.54
CA ASN A 480 -17.64 2.43 29.50
C ASN A 480 -16.98 1.14 29.01
N SER A 481 -17.66 0.39 28.14
CA SER A 481 -17.16 -0.81 27.48
C SER A 481 -15.88 -0.56 26.66
N ALA A 482 -15.81 0.56 25.92
CA ALA A 482 -14.68 0.93 25.09
C ALA A 482 -13.47 1.33 25.95
N ILE A 483 -13.69 2.16 26.97
CA ILE A 483 -12.63 2.61 27.88
C ILE A 483 -12.08 1.44 28.69
N LEU A 484 -12.97 0.60 29.24
CA LEU A 484 -12.59 -0.62 29.97
C LEU A 484 -11.77 -1.56 29.10
N TYR A 485 -12.18 -1.79 27.85
CA TYR A 485 -11.43 -2.64 26.92
C TYR A 485 -10.03 -2.10 26.66
N LEU A 486 -9.91 -0.81 26.30
CA LEU A 486 -8.63 -0.20 25.97
C LEU A 486 -7.67 -0.22 27.17
N ASP A 487 -8.13 0.15 28.36
CA ASP A 487 -7.27 0.28 29.54
C ASP A 487 -6.96 -1.07 30.21
N SER A 488 -7.85 -2.06 30.13
CA SER A 488 -7.63 -3.39 30.75
C SER A 488 -6.73 -4.29 29.90
N ASN A 489 -6.71 -4.13 28.57
CA ASN A 489 -5.97 -5.02 27.67
C ASN A 489 -4.61 -4.46 27.26
N LYS A 490 -3.56 -5.27 27.34
CA LYS A 490 -2.20 -4.90 26.86
C LYS A 490 -2.08 -4.97 25.33
N VAL A 491 -2.93 -5.79 24.72
CA VAL A 491 -2.96 -6.10 23.30
C VAL A 491 -4.36 -5.81 22.77
N TRP A 492 -4.48 -5.00 21.74
CA TRP A 492 -5.75 -4.66 21.12
C TRP A 492 -5.91 -5.41 19.80
N GLN A 493 -6.93 -6.26 19.75
CA GLN A 493 -7.20 -7.14 18.62
C GLN A 493 -8.31 -6.59 17.74
N ARG A 494 -8.13 -6.65 16.42
CA ARG A 494 -9.08 -6.06 15.46
C ARG A 494 -10.52 -6.56 15.65
N GLY A 495 -10.70 -7.87 15.82
CA GLY A 495 -12.02 -8.49 15.98
C GLY A 495 -12.76 -8.04 17.24
N GLN A 496 -12.04 -7.91 18.36
CA GLN A 496 -12.59 -7.47 19.65
C GLN A 496 -12.85 -5.95 19.69
N MET A 497 -12.04 -5.16 18.98
CA MET A 497 -12.30 -3.73 18.83
C MET A 497 -13.53 -3.48 17.96
N ASN A 498 -13.65 -4.21 16.83
CA ASN A 498 -14.78 -4.03 15.92
C ASN A 498 -16.10 -4.59 16.46
N SER A 499 -16.07 -5.50 17.45
CA SER A 499 -17.30 -5.94 18.15
C SER A 499 -17.84 -4.88 19.12
N ILE A 500 -17.00 -3.91 19.54
CA ILE A 500 -17.41 -2.76 20.35
C ILE A 500 -17.74 -1.61 19.40
N LYS A 501 -19.03 -1.28 19.27
CA LYS A 501 -19.54 -0.28 18.31
C LYS A 501 -18.78 1.06 18.36
N CYS A 502 -18.36 1.51 19.54
CA CYS A 502 -17.61 2.75 19.71
C CYS A 502 -16.11 2.68 19.36
N LEU A 503 -15.57 1.50 19.04
CA LEU A 503 -14.18 1.27 18.62
C LEU A 503 -14.05 0.77 17.17
N GLU A 504 -15.17 0.59 16.46
CA GLU A 504 -15.20 0.11 15.09
C GLU A 504 -14.37 1.02 14.15
N GLY A 505 -13.33 0.46 13.53
CA GLY A 505 -12.42 1.19 12.63
C GLY A 505 -11.23 1.87 13.32
N LEU A 506 -11.17 1.93 14.66
CA LEU A 506 -10.02 2.50 15.39
C LEU A 506 -8.72 1.74 15.11
N TRP A 507 -8.80 0.40 14.99
CA TRP A 507 -7.64 -0.44 14.69
C TRP A 507 -7.03 -0.08 13.32
N ASP A 508 -7.87 0.12 12.31
CA ASP A 508 -7.44 0.48 10.95
C ASP A 508 -6.83 1.89 10.93
N ASP A 509 -7.40 2.83 11.68
CA ASP A 509 -6.86 4.19 11.82
C ASP A 509 -5.52 4.23 12.58
N LEU A 510 -5.36 3.41 13.63
CA LEU A 510 -4.09 3.26 14.34
C LEU A 510 -3.01 2.64 13.43
N ASN A 511 -3.36 1.65 12.63
CA ASN A 511 -2.43 1.04 11.67
C ASN A 511 -2.16 1.87 10.43
N SER A 512 -3.06 2.81 10.09
CA SER A 512 -2.76 3.82 9.07
C SER A 512 -1.59 4.73 9.47
N ARG A 513 -1.28 4.82 10.78
CA ARG A 513 -0.22 5.65 11.38
C ARG A 513 -0.29 7.14 11.01
N LYS A 514 -1.40 7.60 10.42
CA LYS A 514 -1.63 8.99 10.04
C LYS A 514 -2.12 9.78 11.25
N LYS A 515 -1.34 10.77 11.69
CA LYS A 515 -1.70 11.69 12.81
C LYS A 515 -3.12 12.25 12.67
N THR A 516 -3.51 12.67 11.46
CA THR A 516 -4.84 13.24 11.18
C THR A 516 -5.98 12.24 11.37
N ARG A 517 -5.76 10.94 11.15
CA ARG A 517 -6.78 9.89 11.35
C ARG A 517 -6.88 9.49 12.82
N ILE A 518 -5.74 9.26 13.47
CA ILE A 518 -5.67 8.87 14.89
C ILE A 518 -6.28 9.97 15.79
N MET A 519 -6.00 11.24 15.49
CA MET A 519 -6.47 12.35 16.32
C MET A 519 -8.00 12.56 16.29
N LYS A 520 -8.73 12.04 15.29
CA LYS A 520 -10.22 12.12 15.24
C LYS A 520 -10.90 11.41 16.41
N TRP A 521 -10.21 10.46 17.04
CA TRP A 521 -10.75 9.65 18.12
C TRP A 521 -10.61 10.31 19.49
N ASN A 522 -9.97 11.48 19.59
CA ASN A 522 -9.70 12.12 20.87
C ASN A 522 -10.96 12.53 21.64
N GLU A 523 -12.00 13.02 20.97
CA GLU A 523 -13.25 13.39 21.64
C GLU A 523 -13.93 12.18 22.28
N LYS A 524 -13.89 11.02 21.59
CA LYS A 524 -14.55 9.77 22.02
C LYS A 524 -13.79 9.01 23.10
N LEU A 525 -12.45 9.07 23.10
CA LEU A 525 -11.59 8.21 23.93
C LEU A 525 -10.74 8.99 24.96
N SER A 526 -11.03 10.28 25.16
CA SER A 526 -10.27 11.18 26.05
C SER A 526 -10.11 10.68 27.49
N GLN A 527 -11.01 9.82 27.95
CA GLN A 527 -11.03 9.25 29.30
C GLN A 527 -10.17 7.98 29.48
N SER A 528 -9.69 7.35 28.40
CA SER A 528 -8.78 6.19 28.50
C SER A 528 -7.35 6.63 28.79
N ASN A 529 -6.73 6.04 29.81
CA ASN A 529 -5.36 6.32 30.21
C ASN A 529 -4.34 5.85 29.16
N LYS A 530 -4.56 4.67 28.55
CA LYS A 530 -3.69 4.17 27.48
C LYS A 530 -3.86 4.96 26.19
N TRP A 531 -5.08 5.36 25.86
CA TRP A 531 -5.33 6.25 24.72
C TRP A 531 -4.62 7.59 24.88
N LYS A 532 -4.68 8.18 26.08
CA LYS A 532 -4.00 9.44 26.41
C LYS A 532 -2.49 9.34 26.11
N LYS A 533 -1.84 8.24 26.50
CA LYS A 533 -0.40 8.00 26.21
C LYS A 533 -0.11 7.91 24.72
N ILE A 534 -0.93 7.19 23.94
CA ILE A 534 -0.77 7.08 22.48
C ILE A 534 -0.89 8.46 21.83
N ARG A 535 -1.96 9.19 22.17
CA ARG A 535 -2.22 10.53 21.63
C ARG A 535 -1.07 11.49 21.89
N ASP A 536 -0.57 11.52 23.12
CA ASP A 536 0.50 12.42 23.50
C ASP A 536 1.80 12.08 22.72
N ASN A 537 2.10 10.79 22.51
CA ASN A 537 3.21 10.37 21.66
C ASN A 537 3.02 10.75 20.17
N VAL A 538 1.82 10.52 19.62
CA VAL A 538 1.50 10.86 18.22
C VAL A 538 1.54 12.38 17.98
N LYS A 539 1.20 13.20 18.98
CA LYS A 539 1.35 14.65 18.90
C LYS A 539 2.81 15.08 18.76
N ILE A 540 3.70 14.45 19.53
CA ILE A 540 5.14 14.78 19.60
C ILE A 540 5.91 14.22 18.40
N ASN A 541 5.66 12.96 18.02
CA ASN A 541 6.51 12.20 17.11
C ASN A 541 5.84 11.79 15.77
N GLY A 542 4.57 12.13 15.56
CA GLY A 542 3.75 11.62 14.43
C GLY A 542 4.10 12.14 13.03
N SER A 543 5.28 12.74 12.83
CA SER A 543 5.77 13.29 11.54
C SER A 543 7.01 12.60 10.98
N THR A 544 7.60 11.62 11.67
CA THR A 544 8.80 10.91 11.20
C THR A 544 8.45 9.61 10.46
N HIS A 545 9.14 9.33 9.35
CA HIS A 545 8.99 8.09 8.56
C HIS A 545 9.41 6.88 9.40
N PHE A 546 8.50 5.92 9.59
CA PHE A 546 8.76 4.74 10.40
C PHE A 546 9.55 3.67 9.61
N ARG A 547 10.49 3.00 10.30
CA ARG A 547 11.32 1.91 9.76
C ARG A 547 10.78 0.58 10.27
N ASP A 548 10.65 -0.37 9.37
CA ASP A 548 10.35 -1.80 9.55
C ASP A 548 8.91 -2.23 9.19
N THR A 549 8.72 -2.54 7.90
CA THR A 549 7.52 -3.13 7.30
C THR A 549 7.49 -4.65 7.38
N THR A 550 8.41 -5.30 8.11
CA THR A 550 8.57 -6.76 8.06
C THR A 550 7.84 -7.55 9.16
N LYS A 551 7.15 -6.89 10.10
CA LYS A 551 6.26 -7.57 11.06
C LYS A 551 4.83 -7.08 10.93
N ARG A 552 4.00 -7.82 10.20
CA ARG A 552 2.53 -7.69 10.26
C ARG A 552 2.08 -8.02 11.68
N GLN A 553 1.95 -7.01 12.53
CA GLN A 553 1.29 -7.16 13.83
C GLN A 553 -0.22 -7.21 13.58
N TYR A 554 -0.79 -8.42 13.54
CA TYR A 554 -2.25 -8.61 13.50
C TYR A 554 -2.95 -8.02 14.74
N ASP A 555 -2.20 -7.83 15.83
CA ASP A 555 -2.64 -7.26 17.09
C ASP A 555 -1.78 -6.05 17.50
N ILE A 556 -2.41 -4.98 18.01
CA ILE A 556 -1.70 -3.78 18.47
C ILE A 556 -1.26 -4.01 19.93
N VAL A 557 0.02 -4.31 20.14
CA VAL A 557 0.62 -4.29 21.48
C VAL A 557 0.90 -2.83 21.85
N VAL A 558 0.17 -2.28 22.83
CA VAL A 558 0.14 -0.83 23.09
C VAL A 558 1.53 -0.24 23.36
N GLU A 559 2.36 -0.93 24.14
CA GLU A 559 3.72 -0.46 24.48
C GLU A 559 4.66 -0.49 23.26
N ASP A 560 4.58 -1.52 22.41
CA ASP A 560 5.39 -1.60 21.18
C ASP A 560 4.91 -0.55 20.16
N TYR A 561 3.60 -0.34 20.08
CA TYR A 561 3.00 0.71 19.27
C TYR A 561 3.49 2.10 19.71
N ILE A 562 3.61 2.36 21.01
CA ILE A 562 4.16 3.63 21.51
C ILE A 562 5.66 3.74 21.21
N LYS A 563 6.45 2.69 21.47
CA LYS A 563 7.90 2.65 21.16
C LYS A 563 8.19 2.83 19.68
N SER A 564 7.31 2.39 18.80
CA SER A 564 7.47 2.61 17.36
C SER A 564 7.48 4.10 16.98
N PHE A 565 6.94 5.01 17.78
CA PHE A 565 7.09 6.45 17.50
C PHE A 565 8.40 7.06 18.02
N GLN A 566 9.21 6.30 18.78
CA GLN A 566 10.45 6.77 19.37
C GLN A 566 11.65 6.34 18.50
N SER A 567 12.23 7.27 17.73
CA SER A 567 13.43 7.00 16.91
C SER A 567 14.64 6.60 17.76
N LYS A 568 15.49 5.71 17.24
CA LYS A 568 16.88 5.51 17.70
C LYS A 568 17.66 6.84 17.62
N THR A 569 17.80 7.52 18.75
CA THR A 569 18.95 8.39 19.05
C THR A 569 19.55 7.89 20.35
N GLY A 570 20.72 7.24 20.26
CA GLY A 570 21.41 6.69 21.43
C GLY A 570 22.27 5.46 21.18
N ALA A 571 22.86 5.28 19.98
CA ALA A 571 24.09 4.51 19.87
C ALA A 571 25.27 5.49 19.95
N THR A 572 25.41 6.15 21.10
CA THR A 572 26.68 6.78 21.46
C THR A 572 27.52 5.68 22.08
N LYS A 573 28.67 5.44 21.47
CA LYS A 573 29.74 4.58 22.00
C LYS A 573 29.87 4.78 23.52
N SER A 574 29.65 3.71 24.26
CA SER A 574 30.31 3.48 25.53
C SER A 574 31.81 3.33 25.24
N THR A 575 32.51 4.46 25.17
CA THR A 575 33.97 4.52 25.40
C THR A 575 34.34 5.97 25.68
N LYS A 576 35.04 6.19 26.80
CA LYS A 576 35.62 7.45 27.30
C LYS A 576 34.68 8.44 28.00
N SER A 577 34.32 8.09 29.23
CA SER A 577 34.21 9.06 30.32
C SER A 577 34.52 8.40 31.66
N GLU A 578 35.73 7.83 31.79
CA GLU A 578 36.30 7.43 33.08
C GLU A 578 37.81 7.71 33.21
N GLU A 579 38.38 8.53 32.31
CA GLU A 579 39.83 8.81 32.29
C GLU A 579 40.21 10.31 32.38
N VAL A 580 39.32 11.17 32.88
CA VAL A 580 39.63 12.61 33.14
C VAL A 580 39.39 13.04 34.60
N GLN A 581 39.09 12.10 35.51
CA GLN A 581 39.10 12.39 36.96
C GLN A 581 40.18 11.66 37.77
N ASN A 582 41.14 10.98 37.12
CA ASN A 582 42.27 10.33 37.80
C ASN A 582 43.68 10.73 37.31
N SER A 583 43.83 11.75 36.46
CA SER A 583 45.15 12.29 36.06
C SER A 583 45.52 13.65 36.67
N ALA A 584 44.63 14.28 37.45
CA ALA A 584 44.91 15.52 38.19
C ALA A 584 45.35 15.30 39.65
N LYS A 585 45.70 14.07 40.05
CA LYS A 585 46.15 13.77 41.43
C LYS A 585 47.43 12.92 41.53
N LYS A 586 48.23 12.84 40.46
CA LYS A 586 49.53 12.16 40.50
C LYS A 586 50.53 12.72 39.49
N ARG A 587 50.91 14.00 39.66
CA ARG A 587 52.20 14.60 39.25
C ARG A 587 52.30 16.05 39.79
N ILE A 588 52.13 16.17 41.12
CA ILE A 588 53.01 17.05 41.91
C ILE A 588 53.88 16.06 42.65
N GLY A 589 55.15 15.98 42.27
CA GLY A 589 56.12 15.03 42.80
C GLY A 589 56.92 14.40 41.67
N GLN A 590 58.18 14.83 41.59
CA GLN A 590 59.24 14.43 40.66
C GLN A 590 59.20 15.18 39.32
N LEU A 591 60.20 15.95 38.92
CA LEU A 591 61.57 16.21 39.40
C LEU A 591 61.93 17.60 38.81
N ASP A 592 62.65 18.44 39.55
CA ASP A 592 64.05 18.79 39.26
C ASP A 592 64.31 19.15 37.79
#